data_AF-A0A969BBR2-F1
#
_entry.id   AF-A0A969BBR2-F1
#
_cell.length_a   1.000
_cell.length_b   1.000
_cell.length_c   1.000
_cell.angle_alpha   90.00
_cell.angle_beta   90.00
_cell.angle_gamma   90.00
#
_symmetry.space_group_name_H-M   'P 1'
#
loop_
_entity.id
_entity.type
_entity.pdbx_description
1 polymer ?
#
loop_
_entity_poly.entity_id
_entity_poly.type
_entity_poly.pdbx_seq_one_letter_code
_entity_poly.pdbx_strand_id
1 'polypeptide(L)'
;MMHMNTLKFNLYYAWKILTVNKLRFLLSALGIVFGVSSVICILAIGTGTKIKVMQQIKDVGINNIVIKGYSPEDIMKKNDDGQESGNTKQNFQNLTLNDLNALKKISPP
;
A
#
# COMPACT_ATOMS: atom_id res chain seq x y z
N MET A 1 -55.98 -9.99 -3.25
CA MET A 1 -55.45 -11.26 -3.82
C MET A 1 -54.97 -11.12 -5.27
N MET A 2 -55.59 -10.31 -6.13
CA MET A 2 -55.25 -10.15 -7.55
C MET A 2 -53.84 -9.55 -7.82
N HIS A 3 -53.36 -8.62 -6.99
CA HIS A 3 -52.04 -7.96 -7.19
C HIS A 3 -50.82 -8.86 -6.96
N MET A 4 -50.88 -9.80 -6.01
CA MET A 4 -49.75 -10.66 -5.66
C MET A 4 -49.42 -11.67 -6.77
N ASN A 5 -50.43 -12.07 -7.54
CA ASN A 5 -50.27 -13.02 -8.64
C ASN A 5 -49.73 -12.33 -9.90
N THR A 6 -50.04 -11.05 -10.13
CA THR A 6 -49.51 -10.28 -11.25
C THR A 6 -47.99 -10.12 -11.16
N LEU A 7 -47.44 -9.90 -9.97
CA LEU A 7 -45.99 -9.83 -9.76
C LEU A 7 -45.30 -11.16 -10.08
N LYS A 8 -45.86 -12.28 -9.58
CA LYS A 8 -45.34 -13.62 -9.85
C LYS A 8 -45.40 -13.96 -11.34
N PHE A 9 -46.50 -13.59 -12.00
CA PHE A 9 -46.68 -13.76 -13.44
C PHE A 9 -45.67 -12.93 -14.24
N ASN A 10 -45.54 -11.64 -13.96
CA ASN A 10 -44.59 -10.77 -14.66
C ASN A 10 -43.14 -11.24 -14.49
N LEU A 11 -42.76 -11.70 -13.29
CA LEU A 11 -41.43 -12.26 -13.03
C LEU A 11 -41.19 -13.55 -13.84
N TYR A 12 -42.19 -14.43 -13.90
CA TYR A 12 -42.13 -15.65 -14.71
C TYR A 12 -42.00 -15.34 -16.21
N TYR A 13 -42.74 -14.35 -16.71
CA TYR A 13 -42.65 -13.91 -18.10
C TYR A 13 -41.28 -13.29 -18.42
N ALA A 14 -40.77 -12.44 -17.52
CA ALA A 14 -39.43 -11.87 -17.68
C ALA A 14 -38.34 -12.96 -17.73
N TRP A 15 -38.40 -13.95 -16.84
CA TRP A 15 -37.47 -15.09 -16.86
C TRP A 15 -37.54 -15.84 -18.19
N LYS A 16 -38.75 -16.13 -18.68
CA LYS A 16 -38.94 -16.80 -19.97
C LYS A 16 -38.32 -15.99 -21.11
N ILE A 17 -38.52 -14.68 -21.15
CA ILE A 17 -37.98 -13.79 -22.19
C ILE A 17 -36.44 -13.74 -22.18
N LEU A 18 -35.82 -13.72 -21.00
CA LEU A 18 -34.35 -13.76 -20.88
C LEU A 18 -33.77 -15.05 -21.49
N THR A 19 -34.48 -16.17 -21.38
CA THR A 19 -34.03 -17.46 -21.95
C THR A 19 -34.24 -17.60 -23.46
N VAL A 20 -35.00 -16.72 -24.11
CA VAL A 20 -35.20 -16.73 -25.57
C VAL A 20 -33.91 -16.31 -26.30
N ASN A 21 -33.22 -15.28 -25.79
CA ASN A 21 -31.98 -14.76 -26.37
C ASN A 21 -30.76 -15.12 -25.51
N LYS A 22 -30.47 -16.41 -25.42
CA LYS A 22 -29.44 -16.98 -24.54
C LYS A 22 -28.08 -16.31 -24.68
N LEU A 23 -27.60 -16.09 -25.91
CA LEU A 23 -26.29 -15.49 -26.15
C LEU A 23 -26.21 -14.05 -25.66
N ARG A 24 -27.19 -13.22 -25.99
CA ARG A 24 -27.21 -11.80 -25.59
C ARG A 24 -27.33 -11.64 -24.08
N PHE A 25 -28.19 -12.43 -23.44
CA PHE A 25 -28.34 -12.43 -21.99
C PHE A 25 -27.08 -12.91 -21.29
N LEU A 26 -26.50 -14.03 -21.74
CA LEU A 26 -25.29 -14.60 -21.18
C LEU A 26 -24.13 -13.60 -21.26
N LEU A 27 -23.89 -12.99 -22.43
CA LEU A 27 -22.78 -12.07 -22.63
C LEU A 27 -22.93 -10.80 -21.77
N SER A 28 -24.16 -10.28 -21.64
CA SER A 28 -24.44 -9.12 -20.78
C SER A 28 -24.26 -9.45 -19.30
N ALA A 29 -24.74 -10.61 -18.84
CA ALA A 29 -24.58 -11.05 -17.46
C ALA A 29 -23.10 -11.30 -17.14
N LEU A 30 -22.36 -11.93 -18.05
CA LEU A 30 -20.93 -12.21 -17.93
C LEU A 30 -20.12 -10.92 -17.77
N GLY A 31 -20.42 -9.90 -18.56
CA GLY A 31 -19.77 -8.58 -18.46
C GLY A 31 -19.99 -7.92 -17.10
N ILE A 32 -21.21 -8.00 -16.55
CA ILE A 32 -21.52 -7.45 -15.22
C ILE A 32 -20.77 -8.23 -14.14
N VAL A 33 -20.78 -9.57 -14.19
CA VAL A 33 -20.10 -10.41 -13.19
C VAL A 33 -18.60 -10.11 -13.16
N PHE A 34 -17.91 -10.11 -14.30
CA PHE A 34 -16.49 -9.79 -14.33
C PHE A 34 -16.19 -8.32 -14.02
N GLY A 35 -17.04 -7.40 -14.47
CA GLY A 35 -16.90 -5.96 -14.20
C GLY A 35 -16.92 -5.66 -12.71
N VAL A 36 -17.97 -6.09 -12.00
CA VAL A 36 -18.09 -5.83 -10.56
C VAL A 36 -17.05 -6.63 -9.76
N SER A 37 -16.73 -7.86 -10.18
CA SER A 37 -15.72 -8.68 -9.51
C SER A 37 -14.34 -8.04 -9.51
N SER A 38 -13.91 -7.45 -10.63
CA SER A 38 -12.62 -6.76 -10.72
C SER A 38 -12.52 -5.59 -9.74
N VAL A 39 -13.59 -4.78 -9.64
CA VAL A 39 -13.64 -3.62 -8.74
C VAL A 39 -13.60 -4.08 -7.27
N ILE A 40 -14.36 -5.12 -6.92
CA ILE A 40 -14.31 -5.68 -5.55
C ILE A 40 -12.90 -6.18 -5.22
N CYS A 41 -12.24 -6.84 -6.16
CA CYS A 41 -10.92 -7.43 -5.97
C CYS A 41 -9.86 -6.34 -5.70
N ILE A 42 -9.80 -5.29 -6.52
CA ILE A 42 -8.81 -4.22 -6.33
C ILE A 42 -9.04 -3.42 -5.05
N LEU A 43 -10.29 -3.23 -4.64
CA LEU A 43 -10.61 -2.60 -3.36
C LEU A 43 -10.12 -3.46 -2.20
N ALA A 44 -10.41 -4.76 -2.22
CA ALA A 44 -9.97 -5.68 -1.18
C ALA A 44 -8.44 -5.73 -1.07
N ILE A 45 -7.75 -5.84 -2.21
CA ILE A 45 -6.28 -5.83 -2.29
C ILE A 45 -5.73 -4.51 -1.76
N GLY A 46 -6.27 -3.37 -2.18
CA GLY A 46 -5.79 -2.05 -1.77
C GLY A 46 -5.90 -1.86 -0.26
N THR A 47 -7.06 -2.16 0.32
CA THR A 47 -7.27 -2.05 1.78
C THR A 47 -6.40 -3.03 2.56
N GLY A 48 -6.29 -4.28 2.11
CA GLY A 48 -5.49 -5.29 2.79
C GLY A 48 -3.99 -5.00 2.74
N THR A 49 -3.50 -4.53 1.59
CA THR A 49 -2.10 -4.15 1.41
C THR A 49 -1.74 -2.95 2.26
N LYS A 50 -2.62 -1.92 2.31
CA LYS A 50 -2.42 -0.76 3.17
C LYS A 50 -2.24 -1.17 4.63
N ILE A 51 -3.08 -2.07 5.14
CA ILE A 51 -2.98 -2.55 6.52
C ILE A 51 -1.65 -3.28 6.75
N LYS A 52 -1.27 -4.19 5.84
CA LYS A 52 0.01 -4.91 5.94
C LYS A 52 1.21 -3.98 5.92
N VAL A 53 1.23 -3.01 5.02
CA VAL A 53 2.32 -2.02 4.92
C VAL A 53 2.37 -1.15 6.17
N MET A 54 1.22 -0.70 6.69
CA MET A 54 1.17 0.07 7.94
C MET A 54 1.68 -0.75 9.12
N GLN A 55 1.37 -2.04 9.18
CA GLN A 55 1.88 -2.93 10.22
C GLN A 55 3.40 -3.11 10.11
N GLN A 56 3.93 -3.35 8.91
CA GLN A 56 5.37 -3.43 8.67
C GLN A 56 6.09 -2.14 9.08
N ILE A 57 5.51 -0.97 8.75
CA ILE A 57 6.08 0.33 9.15
C ILE A 57 6.01 0.51 10.68
N LYS A 58 4.93 0.05 11.31
CA LYS A 58 4.80 0.09 12.78
C LYS A 58 5.83 -0.80 13.47
N ASP A 59 6.12 -1.97 12.91
CA ASP A 59 7.10 -2.92 13.45
C ASP A 59 8.54 -2.39 13.32
N VAL A 60 8.83 -1.60 12.27
CA VAL A 60 10.12 -0.89 12.13
C VAL A 60 10.25 0.25 13.16
N GLY A 61 9.13 0.73 13.71
CA GLY A 61 9.09 1.79 14.69
C GLY A 61 9.32 3.17 14.05
N ILE A 62 8.55 4.16 14.53
CA ILE A 62 8.61 5.55 14.04
C ILE A 62 9.89 6.25 14.54
N ASN A 63 10.59 5.64 15.51
CA ASN A 63 11.81 6.18 16.13
C ASN A 63 13.04 5.30 15.83
N ASN A 64 13.32 5.01 14.55
CA ASN A 64 14.52 4.27 14.16
C ASN A 64 15.71 5.23 13.95
N ILE A 65 16.67 5.22 14.87
CA ILE A 65 17.91 5.99 14.78
C ILE A 65 19.02 5.06 14.25
N VAL A 66 19.45 5.26 13.00
CA VAL A 66 20.49 4.45 12.36
C VAL A 66 21.85 5.14 12.51
N ILE A 67 22.70 4.63 13.41
CA ILE A 67 24.06 5.12 13.61
C ILE A 67 25.00 4.32 12.69
N LYS A 68 25.60 4.99 11.71
CA LYS A 68 26.65 4.42 10.84
C LYS A 68 28.02 4.93 11.30
N GLY A 69 28.84 4.04 11.82
CA GLY A 69 30.25 4.32 12.10
C GLY A 69 31.05 4.26 10.81
N TYR A 70 31.85 5.29 10.55
CA TYR A 70 32.83 5.30 9.47
C TYR A 70 34.21 5.11 10.08
N SER A 71 34.99 4.15 9.58
CA SER A 71 36.39 4.01 9.99
C SER A 71 37.21 5.15 9.37
N PRO A 72 38.25 5.68 10.04
CA PRO A 72 39.07 6.77 9.51
C PRO A 72 39.63 6.49 8.10
N GLU A 73 39.92 5.22 7.78
CA GLU A 73 40.40 4.80 6.46
C GLU A 73 39.37 4.92 5.32
N ASP A 74 38.07 4.78 5.60
CA ASP A 74 37.00 4.98 4.61
C ASP A 74 36.71 6.47 4.37
N ILE A 75 36.92 7.30 5.41
CA ILE A 75 36.81 8.76 5.31
C ILE A 75 37.93 9.28 4.40
N MET A 76 39.15 8.80 4.58
CA MET A 76 40.30 9.21 3.78
C MET A 76 40.17 8.77 2.31
N LYS A 77 39.74 7.53 2.03
CA LYS A 77 39.54 7.06 0.65
C LYS A 77 38.50 7.86 -0.14
N LYS A 78 37.43 8.33 0.53
CA LYS A 78 36.39 9.13 -0.14
C LYS A 78 36.82 10.56 -0.47
N ASN A 79 37.91 11.06 0.14
CA ASN A 79 38.47 12.37 -0.17
C ASN A 79 39.44 12.34 -1.38
N ASP A 80 39.92 11.17 -1.80
CA ASP A 80 40.87 11.00 -2.91
C ASP A 80 40.20 10.71 -4.27
N ASP A 81 38.93 10.27 -4.29
CA ASP A 81 38.15 10.16 -5.54
C ASP A 81 37.62 11.55 -5.93
N GLY A 82 38.45 12.31 -6.63
CA GLY A 82 38.16 13.65 -7.12
C GLY A 82 36.88 13.72 -7.97
N GLN A 83 35.89 14.44 -7.44
CA GLN A 83 34.95 15.21 -8.25
C GLN A 83 34.65 16.53 -7.53
N GLU A 84 35.19 17.61 -8.10
CA GLU A 84 34.78 18.98 -7.80
C GLU A 84 33.30 19.16 -8.17
N SER A 85 32.41 19.22 -7.17
CA SER A 85 31.15 19.95 -7.32
C SER A 85 30.51 20.28 -5.97
N GLY A 86 30.48 21.57 -5.65
CA GLY A 86 29.63 22.14 -4.61
C GLY A 86 30.28 22.23 -3.22
N ASN A 87 30.39 23.46 -2.71
CA ASN A 87 30.71 23.80 -1.33
C ASN A 87 29.74 23.11 -0.34
N THR A 88 30.03 21.89 0.06
CA THR A 88 29.49 21.30 1.28
C THR A 88 30.63 20.57 1.95
N LYS A 89 31.39 21.31 2.78
CA LYS A 89 32.27 20.72 3.79
C LYS A 89 31.37 19.84 4.66
N GLN A 90 31.38 18.53 4.42
CA GLN A 90 30.71 17.56 5.27
C GLN A 90 31.45 17.57 6.61
N ASN A 91 30.96 18.37 7.55
CA ASN A 91 31.49 18.45 8.90
C ASN A 91 31.12 17.16 9.63
N PHE A 92 32.00 16.17 9.60
CA PHE A 92 31.81 14.93 10.35
C PHE A 92 31.98 15.23 11.84
N GLN A 93 30.87 15.52 12.51
CA GLN A 93 30.83 15.70 13.97
C GLN A 93 30.83 14.35 14.68
N ASN A 94 31.78 14.19 15.60
CA ASN A 94 31.88 13.02 16.45
C ASN A 94 30.65 12.95 17.37
N LEU A 95 29.98 11.79 17.45
CA LEU A 95 28.91 11.58 18.41
C LEU A 95 29.50 11.64 19.82
N THR A 96 29.07 12.62 20.60
CA THR A 96 29.52 12.80 21.99
C THR A 96 28.58 12.07 22.95
N LEU A 97 29.07 11.74 24.15
CA LEU A 97 28.30 11.05 25.19
C LEU A 97 27.04 11.83 25.61
N ASN A 98 27.07 13.17 25.48
CA ASN A 98 25.91 14.02 25.75
C ASN A 98 24.79 13.82 24.71
N ASP A 99 25.15 13.52 23.47
CA ASP A 99 24.20 13.27 22.38
C ASP A 99 23.52 11.91 22.59
N LEU A 100 24.29 10.90 23.03
CA LEU A 100 23.77 9.58 23.38
C LEU A 100 22.75 9.64 24.54
N ASN A 101 23.01 10.46 25.57
CA ASN A 101 22.06 10.69 26.67
C ASN A 101 20.80 11.45 26.24
N ALA A 102 20.91 12.39 25.28
CA ALA A 102 19.75 13.05 24.71
C ALA A 102 18.87 12.05 23.93
N LEU A 103 19.48 11.21 23.09
CA LEU A 103 18.77 10.16 22.34
C LEU A 103 18.08 9.15 23.28
N LYS A 104 18.72 8.76 24.39
CA LYS A 104 18.12 7.90 25.42
C LYS A 104 16.93 8.53 26.14
N LYS A 105 16.86 9.87 26.18
CA LYS A 105 15.77 10.62 26.83
C LYS A 105 14.56 10.82 25.91
N ILE A 106 14.76 10.90 24.58
CA ILE A 106 13.66 11.10 23.63
C ILE A 106 13.03 9.79 23.15
N SER A 107 13.74 8.67 23.24
CA SER A 107 13.21 7.34 22.95
C SER A 107 12.82 6.65 24.25
N PRO A 108 11.53 6.33 24.49
CA PRO A 108 11.16 5.30 25.44
C PRO A 108 11.76 3.95 25.01
N PRO A 109 11.94 2.98 25.93
CA PRO A 109 12.15 1.59 25.55
C PRO A 109 10.98 1.05 24.70
#